data_AF-A0A7X0W655-F1
#
_entry.id   AF-A0A7X0W655-F1
#
_cell.length_a   1.000
_cell.length_b   1.000
_cell.length_c   1.000
_cell.angle_alpha   90.00
_cell.angle_beta   90.00
_cell.angle_gamma   90.00
#
_symmetry.space_group_name_H-M   'P 1'
#
loop_
_entity.id
_entity.type
_entity.pdbx_description
1 polymer ?
#
loop_
_entity_poly.entity_id
_entity_poly.type
_entity_poly.pdbx_seq_one_letter_code
_entity_poly.pdbx_strand_id
1 'polypeptide(L)'
;MRLVITLMTKNKILEKNKNKINQIFTEKMASKSEIFEYVEDNFFELDIDLLEVEFSKETIYDDLNKVISICEEILTNIQSDIDFIVANDDTDTEVNKYVEDWNNIKDFGLFVTQRIIPDIKSYYNSGVCIAYLNFEYVSFGCMF
;
A
#
# COMPACT_ATOMS: atom_id res chain seq x y z
N MET A 1 2.96 -3.40 15.69
CA MET A 1 2.74 -4.32 14.54
C MET A 1 3.75 -4.00 13.44
N ARG A 2 4.03 -4.94 12.55
CA ARG A 2 4.66 -4.67 11.25
C ARG A 2 3.58 -4.39 10.21
N LEU A 3 3.57 -3.20 9.64
CA LEU A 3 2.70 -2.82 8.52
C LEU A 3 3.53 -2.89 7.25
N VAL A 4 3.09 -3.68 6.28
CA VAL A 4 3.80 -3.86 5.02
C VAL A 4 3.15 -3.00 3.95
N ILE A 5 3.95 -2.20 3.26
CA ILE A 5 3.54 -1.38 2.12
C ILE A 5 4.29 -1.84 0.89
N THR A 6 3.60 -2.57 0.02
CA THR A 6 4.17 -3.07 -1.23
C THR A 6 3.77 -2.18 -2.40
N LEU A 7 4.77 -1.70 -3.14
CA LEU A 7 4.60 -0.87 -4.31
C LEU A 7 4.82 -1.72 -5.56
N MET A 8 3.76 -1.88 -6.35
CA MET A 8 3.78 -2.61 -7.63
C MET A 8 3.82 -1.63 -8.79
N THR A 9 4.81 -1.76 -9.68
CA THR A 9 4.91 -0.90 -10.87
C THR A 9 5.51 -1.61 -12.07
N LYS A 10 5.19 -1.13 -13.28
CA LYS A 10 5.81 -1.61 -14.53
C LYS A 10 7.23 -1.07 -14.75
N ASN A 11 7.58 0.03 -14.10
CA ASN A 11 8.88 0.69 -14.27
C ASN A 11 9.62 0.76 -12.94
N LYS A 12 10.84 0.21 -12.88
CA LYS A 12 11.65 0.20 -11.67
C LYS A 12 11.77 1.60 -11.05
N ILE A 13 11.48 1.69 -9.75
CA ILE A 13 11.63 2.92 -8.98
C ILE A 13 13.12 3.23 -8.83
N LEU A 14 13.52 4.46 -9.21
CA LEU A 14 14.91 4.90 -9.09
C LEU A 14 15.35 4.96 -7.62
N GLU A 15 16.62 4.64 -7.34
CA GLU A 15 17.21 4.66 -5.99
C GLU A 15 16.88 5.93 -5.18
N LYS A 16 17.04 7.09 -5.82
CA LYS A 16 16.72 8.39 -5.20
C LYS A 16 15.25 8.52 -4.78
N ASN A 17 14.33 7.88 -5.51
CA ASN A 17 12.90 7.92 -5.25
C ASN A 17 12.53 6.91 -4.17
N LYS A 18 13.12 5.70 -4.19
CA LYS A 18 12.94 4.69 -3.12
C LYS A 18 13.27 5.27 -1.74
N ASN A 19 14.42 5.92 -1.61
CA ASN A 19 14.83 6.55 -0.35
C ASN A 19 13.85 7.63 0.12
N LYS A 20 13.32 8.44 -0.80
CA LYS A 20 12.31 9.46 -0.47
C LYS A 20 10.99 8.84 -0.03
N ILE A 21 10.51 7.83 -0.76
CA ILE A 21 9.28 7.11 -0.43
C ILE A 21 9.38 6.51 0.96
N ASN A 22 10.47 5.78 1.23
CA ASN A 22 10.73 5.20 2.55
C ASN A 22 10.74 6.28 3.64
N GLN A 23 11.49 7.37 3.44
CA GLN A 23 11.55 8.47 4.40
C GLN A 23 10.16 9.05 4.71
N ILE A 24 9.32 9.27 3.70
CA ILE A 24 7.95 9.79 3.91
C ILE A 24 7.12 8.84 4.76
N PHE A 25 7.18 7.53 4.48
CA PHE A 25 6.44 6.55 5.27
C PHE A 25 6.97 6.47 6.70
N THR A 26 8.29 6.35 6.89
CA THR A 26 8.89 6.27 8.22
C THR A 26 8.56 7.50 9.05
N GLU A 27 8.85 8.71 8.55
CA GLU A 27 8.62 9.96 9.30
C GLU A 27 7.17 10.17 9.72
N LYS A 28 6.21 9.64 8.96
CA LYS A 28 4.79 9.85 9.21
C LYS A 28 4.13 8.70 9.97
N MET A 29 4.64 7.48 9.88
CA MET A 29 3.90 6.29 10.35
C MET A 29 4.68 5.38 11.31
N ALA A 30 6.01 5.43 11.35
CA ALA A 30 6.78 4.38 12.03
C ALA A 30 8.08 4.89 12.66
N SER A 31 8.55 4.20 13.71
CA SER A 31 9.86 4.50 14.31
C SER A 31 11.02 4.04 13.42
N LYS A 32 10.80 2.97 12.66
CA LYS A 32 11.81 2.32 11.82
C LYS A 32 11.13 1.69 10.60
N SER A 33 11.89 1.58 9.51
CA SER A 33 11.49 0.80 8.35
C SER A 33 12.62 -0.05 7.78
N GLU A 34 12.25 -1.06 7.00
CA GLU A 34 13.12 -1.89 6.18
C GLU A 34 12.57 -1.93 4.75
N ILE A 35 13.44 -2.03 3.75
CA ILE A 35 13.06 -1.98 2.33
C ILE A 35 13.61 -3.22 1.64
N PHE A 36 12.78 -3.84 0.81
CA PHE A 36 13.15 -4.97 -0.03
C PHE A 36 12.72 -4.72 -1.48
N GLU A 37 13.42 -5.32 -2.44
CA GLU A 37 13.13 -5.18 -3.87
C GLU A 37 13.07 -6.55 -4.52
N TYR A 38 12.02 -6.76 -5.31
CA TYR A 38 11.78 -8.00 -6.05
C TYR A 38 11.39 -7.71 -7.50
N VAL A 39 11.43 -8.75 -8.32
CA VAL A 39 10.92 -8.72 -9.70
C VAL A 39 9.93 -9.86 -9.83
N GLU A 40 8.66 -9.49 -9.94
CA GLU A 40 7.52 -10.40 -9.96
C GLU A 40 6.93 -10.45 -11.36
N ASP A 41 7.33 -11.45 -12.14
CA ASP A 41 6.99 -11.62 -13.55
C ASP A 41 7.25 -10.32 -14.36
N ASN A 42 6.18 -9.57 -14.66
CA ASN A 42 6.22 -8.34 -15.45
C ASN A 42 6.12 -7.06 -14.60
N PHE A 43 6.41 -7.15 -13.30
CA PHE A 43 6.36 -6.03 -12.35
C PHE A 43 7.65 -5.91 -11.54
N PHE A 44 7.95 -4.68 -11.15
CA PHE A 44 8.92 -4.38 -10.12
C PHE A 44 8.17 -4.16 -8.82
N GLU A 45 8.63 -4.84 -7.79
CA GLU A 45 8.12 -4.73 -6.45
C GLU A 45 9.12 -3.98 -5.58
N LEU A 46 8.63 -2.99 -4.83
CA LEU A 46 9.33 -2.39 -3.72
C LEU A 46 8.49 -2.59 -2.47
N ASP A 47 9.01 -3.38 -1.55
CA ASP A 47 8.34 -3.68 -0.30
C ASP A 47 8.94 -2.87 0.85
N ILE A 48 8.07 -2.30 1.69
CA ILE A 48 8.46 -1.44 2.80
C ILE A 48 7.81 -1.94 4.09
N ASP A 49 8.63 -2.53 4.94
CA ASP A 49 8.26 -2.96 6.28
C ASP A 49 8.31 -1.78 7.23
N LEU A 50 7.16 -1.29 7.68
CA LEU A 50 7.03 -0.28 8.71
C LEU A 50 6.90 -0.96 10.08
N LEU A 51 7.88 -0.74 10.95
CA LEU A 51 7.95 -1.39 12.26
C LEU A 51 7.39 -0.49 13.36
N GLU A 52 6.83 -1.13 14.40
CA GLU A 52 6.23 -0.45 15.56
C GLU A 52 5.02 0.42 15.19
N VAL A 53 4.28 0.05 14.14
CA VAL A 53 3.02 0.70 13.79
C VAL A 53 1.92 0.17 14.70
N GLU A 54 1.11 1.06 15.26
CA GLU A 54 -0.02 0.71 16.11
C GLU A 54 -1.29 1.33 15.53
N PHE A 55 -2.30 0.49 15.30
CA PHE A 55 -3.65 0.93 15.02
C PHE A 55 -4.57 0.49 16.15
N SER A 56 -5.56 1.32 16.42
CA SER A 56 -6.63 1.01 17.37
C SER A 56 -7.97 0.94 16.63
N LYS A 57 -8.94 0.22 17.21
CA LYS A 57 -10.30 0.16 16.66
C LYS A 57 -10.92 1.56 16.55
N GLU A 58 -10.55 2.46 17.46
CA GLU A 58 -11.03 3.84 17.53
C GLU A 58 -10.43 4.73 16.44
N THR A 59 -9.20 4.46 15.99
CA THR A 59 -8.45 5.35 15.08
C THR A 59 -8.20 4.75 13.70
N ILE A 60 -8.50 3.46 13.48
CA ILE A 60 -8.11 2.72 12.27
C ILE A 60 -8.49 3.43 10.97
N TYR A 61 -9.67 4.03 10.89
CA TYR A 61 -10.08 4.75 9.67
C TYR A 61 -9.26 6.01 9.43
N ASP A 62 -8.95 6.77 10.49
CA ASP A 62 -8.11 7.97 10.40
C ASP A 62 -6.66 7.61 10.04
N ASP A 63 -6.16 6.52 10.63
CA ASP A 63 -4.82 6.01 10.34
C ASP A 63 -4.71 5.49 8.90
N LEU A 64 -5.71 4.77 8.39
CA LEU A 64 -5.74 4.34 7.00
C LEU A 64 -5.91 5.52 6.03
N ASN A 65 -6.70 6.54 6.38
CA ASN A 65 -6.79 7.77 5.60
C ASN A 65 -5.43 8.49 5.52
N LYS A 66 -4.63 8.43 6.59
CA LYS A 66 -3.26 8.95 6.60
C LYS A 66 -2.35 8.14 5.68
N VAL A 67 -2.45 6.81 5.66
CA VAL A 67 -1.72 5.95 4.70
C VAL A 67 -2.10 6.33 3.26
N ILE A 68 -3.41 6.45 2.96
CA ILE A 68 -3.90 6.84 1.63
C ILE A 68 -3.35 8.21 1.22
N SER A 69 -3.33 9.18 2.14
CA SER A 69 -2.78 10.52 1.89
C SER A 69 -1.28 10.49 1.56
N ILE A 70 -0.51 9.59 2.19
CA ILE A 70 0.90 9.39 1.88
C ILE A 70 1.07 8.77 0.48
N CYS A 71 0.27 7.76 0.13
CA CYS A 71 0.26 7.19 -1.21
C CYS A 71 -0.06 8.27 -2.27
N GLU A 72 -1.03 9.13 -2.00
CA GLU A 72 -1.40 10.25 -2.88
C GLU A 72 -0.26 11.25 -3.08
N GLU A 73 0.47 11.59 -2.00
CA GLU A 73 1.65 12.45 -2.05
C GLU A 73 2.76 11.84 -2.91
N ILE A 74 3.00 10.53 -2.79
CA ILE A 74 3.99 9.80 -3.59
C ILE A 74 3.61 9.81 -5.07
N LEU A 75 2.35 9.51 -5.38
CA LEU A 75 1.83 9.49 -6.75
C LEU A 75 1.90 10.87 -7.41
N THR A 76 1.69 11.93 -6.64
CA THR A 76 1.73 13.31 -7.14
C THR A 76 3.15 13.82 -7.34
N ASN A 77 4.05 13.56 -6.39
CA ASN A 77 5.32 14.29 -6.29
C ASN A 77 6.56 13.46 -6.63
N ILE A 78 6.46 12.12 -6.63
CA ILE A 78 7.61 11.23 -6.80
C ILE A 78 7.51 10.43 -8.10
N GLN A 79 6.45 9.63 -8.24
CA GLN A 79 6.28 8.75 -9.39
C GLN A 79 4.81 8.30 -9.50
N SER A 80 4.24 8.43 -10.70
CA SER A 80 2.93 7.89 -11.06
C SER A 80 3.00 6.39 -11.38
N ASP A 81 1.85 5.78 -11.66
CA ASP A 81 1.74 4.39 -12.14
C ASP A 81 2.33 3.38 -11.14
N ILE A 82 2.05 3.65 -9.86
CA ILE A 82 2.32 2.76 -8.73
C ILE A 82 0.97 2.33 -8.15
N ASP A 83 0.83 1.02 -7.95
CA ASP A 83 -0.20 0.47 -7.09
C ASP A 83 0.38 0.14 -5.72
N PHE A 84 -0.36 0.44 -4.66
CA PHE A 84 0.03 0.14 -3.29
C PHE A 84 -0.85 -0.97 -2.75
N ILE A 85 -0.23 -2.01 -2.22
CA ILE A 85 -0.85 -3.08 -1.46
C ILE A 85 -0.40 -2.90 -0.01
N VAL A 86 -1.36 -2.82 0.91
CA VAL A 86 -1.10 -2.57 2.33
C VAL A 86 -1.77 -3.65 3.16
N ALA A 87 -0.95 -4.36 3.93
CA ALA A 87 -1.37 -5.50 4.76
C ALA A 87 -0.64 -5.54 6.10
N ASN A 88 -1.14 -6.37 7.01
CA ASN A 88 -0.42 -6.70 8.23
C ASN A 88 0.53 -7.87 7.99
N ASP A 89 1.76 -7.72 8.47
CA ASP A 89 2.80 -8.76 8.48
C ASP A 89 3.43 -9.13 7.12
N ASP A 90 2.66 -9.51 6.10
CA ASP A 90 3.18 -9.79 4.74
C ASP A 90 2.14 -9.47 3.65
N THR A 91 2.59 -9.47 2.40
CA THR A 91 1.78 -9.21 1.19
C THR A 91 1.99 -10.26 0.10
N ASP A 92 2.71 -11.36 0.38
CA ASP A 92 3.07 -12.38 -0.62
C ASP A 92 1.82 -12.94 -1.33
N THR A 93 0.73 -13.15 -0.59
CA THR A 93 -0.51 -13.69 -1.15
C THR A 93 -1.18 -12.69 -2.10
N GLU A 94 -1.23 -11.42 -1.72
CA GLU A 94 -1.76 -10.31 -2.50
C GLU A 94 -0.92 -10.07 -3.76
N VAL A 95 0.41 -10.07 -3.64
CA VAL A 95 1.34 -9.94 -4.77
C VAL A 95 1.09 -11.04 -5.80
N ASN A 96 1.01 -12.31 -5.36
CA ASN A 96 0.72 -13.42 -6.27
C ASN A 96 -0.60 -13.24 -7.03
N LYS A 97 -1.68 -12.85 -6.34
CA LYS A 97 -2.98 -12.57 -6.99
C LYS A 97 -2.91 -11.39 -7.95
N TYR A 98 -2.19 -10.34 -7.55
CA TYR A 98 -2.01 -9.14 -8.35
C TYR A 98 -1.28 -9.43 -9.67
N VAL A 99 -0.26 -10.29 -9.62
CA VAL A 99 0.50 -10.69 -10.83
C VAL A 99 -0.37 -11.52 -11.78
N GLU A 100 -1.21 -12.41 -11.25
CA GLU A 100 -2.14 -13.22 -12.05
C GLU A 100 -3.26 -12.37 -12.68
N ASP A 101 -3.91 -11.52 -11.88
CA ASP A 101 -4.92 -10.56 -12.32
C ASP A 101 -4.91 -9.33 -11.40
N TRP A 102 -4.25 -8.27 -11.85
CA TRP A 102 -4.13 -6.99 -11.15
C TRP A 102 -5.46 -6.24 -10.89
N ASN A 103 -6.60 -6.76 -11.34
CA ASN A 103 -7.93 -6.25 -10.97
C ASN A 103 -8.60 -7.10 -9.87
N ASN A 104 -8.08 -8.30 -9.57
CA ASN A 104 -8.61 -9.19 -8.55
C ASN A 104 -8.06 -8.82 -7.15
N ILE A 105 -8.55 -7.69 -6.62
CA ILE A 105 -8.10 -7.10 -5.34
C ILE A 105 -9.14 -7.20 -4.21
N LYS A 106 -10.21 -7.97 -4.43
CA LYS A 106 -11.41 -8.01 -3.57
C LYS A 106 -11.13 -8.39 -2.12
N ASP A 107 -10.05 -9.14 -1.86
CA ASP A 107 -9.66 -9.65 -0.56
C ASP A 107 -8.44 -8.94 0.03
N PHE A 108 -7.97 -7.87 -0.62
CA PHE A 108 -6.83 -7.10 -0.12
C PHE A 108 -7.29 -6.19 1.02
N GLY A 109 -6.43 -6.04 2.05
CA GLY A 109 -6.71 -5.16 3.18
C GLY A 109 -6.93 -3.71 2.73
N LEU A 110 -5.87 -3.07 2.22
CA LEU A 110 -5.96 -1.75 1.61
C LEU A 110 -5.21 -1.79 0.28
N PHE A 111 -5.88 -1.38 -0.79
CA PHE A 111 -5.30 -1.25 -2.13
C PHE A 111 -5.50 0.18 -2.63
N VAL A 112 -4.41 0.85 -3.02
CA VAL A 112 -4.44 2.22 -3.56
C VAL A 112 -3.88 2.23 -4.98
N THR A 113 -4.60 2.82 -5.92
CA THR A 113 -4.21 2.85 -7.34
C THR A 113 -4.69 4.13 -8.02
N GLN A 114 -4.19 4.41 -9.23
CA GLN A 114 -4.70 5.47 -10.09
C GLN A 114 -5.79 4.99 -11.07
N ARG A 115 -6.11 3.69 -11.10
CA ARG A 115 -7.16 3.12 -11.99
C ARG A 115 -8.45 2.79 -11.26
N ILE A 116 -9.55 2.80 -12.01
CA ILE A 116 -10.83 2.26 -11.54
C ILE A 116 -10.80 0.73 -11.70
N ILE A 117 -11.15 0.02 -10.63
CA ILE A 117 -11.37 -1.42 -10.65
C ILE A 117 -12.87 -1.65 -10.82
N PRO A 118 -13.32 -2.31 -11.90
CA PRO A 118 -14.73 -2.58 -12.13
C PRO A 118 -15.35 -3.37 -10.98
N ASP A 119 -16.62 -3.11 -10.71
CA ASP A 119 -17.45 -3.90 -9.77
C ASP A 119 -16.99 -3.92 -8.30
N ILE A 120 -15.98 -3.12 -7.93
CA ILE A 120 -15.55 -2.93 -6.54
C ILE A 120 -15.85 -1.48 -6.13
N LYS A 121 -16.54 -1.32 -4.99
CA LYS A 121 -16.85 0.01 -4.45
C LYS A 121 -15.60 0.62 -3.82
N SER A 122 -15.20 1.81 -4.29
CA SER A 122 -14.10 2.56 -3.69
C SER A 122 -14.47 3.05 -2.29
N TYR A 123 -13.51 2.98 -1.38
CA TYR A 123 -13.57 3.61 -0.07
C TYR A 123 -13.22 5.10 -0.15
N TYR A 124 -12.22 5.47 -0.96
CA TYR A 124 -11.74 6.84 -1.15
C TYR A 124 -11.47 7.12 -2.63
N ASN A 125 -11.71 8.37 -3.07
CA ASN A 125 -11.40 8.85 -4.42
C ASN A 125 -11.14 10.36 -4.39
N SER A 126 -9.94 10.78 -4.79
CA SER A 126 -9.50 12.20 -4.80
C SER A 126 -9.25 12.77 -6.20
N GLY A 127 -9.43 11.96 -7.26
CA GLY A 127 -8.99 12.29 -8.61
C GLY A 127 -7.49 12.08 -8.87
N VAL A 128 -6.68 11.91 -7.82
CA VAL A 128 -5.27 11.48 -7.93
C VAL A 128 -5.16 9.97 -7.80
N CYS A 129 -5.86 9.41 -6.81
CA CYS A 129 -5.92 7.97 -6.57
C CYS A 129 -7.32 7.53 -6.12
N ILE A 130 -7.50 6.22 -6.14
CA ILE A 130 -8.68 5.51 -5.65
C ILE A 130 -8.17 4.46 -4.65
N ALA A 131 -8.78 4.41 -3.47
CA ALA A 131 -8.48 3.39 -2.47
C ALA A 131 -9.67 2.43 -2.30
N TYR A 132 -9.34 1.15 -2.16
CA TYR A 132 -10.26 0.06 -1.87
C TYR A 132 -9.84 -0.55 -0.53
N LEU A 133 -10.77 -0.64 0.41
CA LEU A 133 -10.52 -1.06 1.78
C LEU A 133 -11.43 -2.23 2.12
N ASN A 134 -10.85 -3.33 2.61
CA ASN A 134 -11.58 -4.51 3.07
C ASN A 134 -11.06 -4.98 4.44
N PHE A 135 -11.96 -5.10 5.41
CA PHE A 135 -11.67 -5.64 6.75
C PHE A 135 -12.11 -7.10 6.95
N GLU A 136 -12.70 -7.74 5.92
CA GLU A 136 -13.20 -9.11 6.02
C GLU A 136 -12.08 -10.12 6.27
N TYR A 137 -10.89 -9.88 5.69
CA TYR A 137 -9.73 -10.78 5.74
C TYR A 137 -8.51 -10.17 6.45
N VAL A 138 -8.48 -8.86 6.64
CA VAL A 138 -7.35 -8.11 7.20
C VAL A 138 -7.84 -7.22 8.33
N SER A 139 -7.28 -7.38 9.53
CA SER A 139 -7.66 -6.56 10.68
C SER A 139 -6.68 -5.44 11.00
N PHE A 140 -5.53 -5.39 10.34
CA PHE A 140 -4.42 -4.51 10.67
C PHE A 140 -4.07 -4.51 12.16
N GLY A 141 -4.10 -5.69 12.79
CA GLY A 141 -3.80 -5.86 14.21
C GLY A 141 -4.90 -5.39 15.17
N CYS A 142 -6.01 -4.85 14.65
CA CYS A 142 -7.17 -4.48 15.46
C CYS A 142 -8.00 -5.73 15.81
N MET A 143 -8.56 -5.75 17.03
CA MET A 143 -9.60 -6.71 17.42
C MET A 143 -10.97 -6.02 17.28
N PHE A 144 -11.77 -6.44 16.30
CA PHE A 144 -13.07 -5.84 15.99
C PHE A 144 -14.23 -6.48 16.75
#